data_AF-A0A9W7MU65-F1
#
_entry.id   AF-A0A9W7MU65-F1
#
_cell.length_a   1.000
_cell.length_b   1.000
_cell.length_c   1.000
_cell.angle_alpha   90.00
_cell.angle_beta   90.00
_cell.angle_gamma   90.00
#
_symmetry.space_group_name_H-M   'P 1'
#
loop_
_entity.id
_entity.type
_entity.pdbx_description
1 polymer ?
#
loop_
_entity_poly.entity_id
_entity_poly.type
_entity_poly.pdbx_seq_one_letter_code
_entity_poly.pdbx_strand_id
1 'polypeptide(L)'
;MDWRSQERIVLSFRNPKLGKSCIETKINQNRYLCGCSWLQDNSLRHDINSGSAFRKGPIYSAFPSKSAEVASVQELFEFIYAGPLVDKVGLTQEKVAESIDKWLFYGSKLCRLFQVNELYLTTPQKARFYHYYIPVFIWCEDQISEHASKFKDGEEIPPLVIGLSAPQGCGKTTLVFALDYLFRITGRKSATLSIDDFYLTPEGQAKLREENSGNSLLELRGNAGSHDLPFSVETLTAVTKLTKEGVIFFLTTLLF
;
A
#
# COMPACT_ATOMS: atom_id res chain seq x y z
N MET A 1 -15.79 3.89 -7.37
CA MET A 1 -15.29 3.12 -6.21
C MET A 1 -15.22 4.08 -5.04
N ASP A 2 -16.15 3.94 -4.10
CA ASP A 2 -16.25 4.76 -2.89
C ASP A 2 -15.29 4.18 -1.82
N TRP A 3 -14.30 4.95 -1.39
CA TRP A 3 -13.16 4.50 -0.56
C TRP A 3 -13.43 4.65 0.96
N ARG A 4 -14.68 4.86 1.37
CA ARG A 4 -15.10 5.25 2.73
C ARG A 4 -14.98 4.19 3.84
N SER A 5 -14.40 3.01 3.60
CA SER A 5 -14.38 1.94 4.61
C SER A 5 -13.07 1.16 4.65
N GLN A 6 -11.96 1.86 4.88
CA GLN A 6 -10.67 1.22 5.18
C GLN A 6 -10.39 1.36 6.67
N GLU A 7 -10.81 0.37 7.49
CA GLU A 7 -10.73 0.51 8.95
C GLU A 7 -9.52 -0.15 9.64
N ARG A 8 -8.75 -1.04 8.99
CA ARG A 8 -7.59 -1.70 9.63
C ARG A 8 -6.52 -2.15 8.62
N ILE A 9 -5.27 -1.73 8.78
CA ILE A 9 -4.11 -2.31 8.08
C ILE A 9 -3.09 -2.70 9.15
N VAL A 10 -2.89 -3.99 9.35
CA VAL A 10 -1.97 -4.53 10.34
C VAL A 10 -0.67 -4.91 9.65
N LEU A 11 0.43 -4.34 10.12
CA LEU A 11 1.78 -4.66 9.67
C LEU A 11 2.43 -5.53 10.76
N SER A 12 2.63 -6.80 10.46
CA SER A 12 3.17 -7.77 11.43
C SER A 12 4.52 -8.30 10.96
N PHE A 13 5.47 -8.33 11.87
CA PHE A 13 6.80 -8.88 11.61
C PHE A 13 6.96 -10.21 12.30
N ARG A 14 7.68 -11.10 11.63
CA ARG A 14 8.12 -12.33 12.25
C ARG A 14 9.60 -12.54 11.98
N ASN A 15 10.41 -12.38 13.02
CA ASN A 15 11.79 -12.84 13.01
C ASN A 15 11.81 -14.32 13.43
N PRO A 16 12.33 -15.25 12.60
CA PRO A 16 12.40 -16.67 12.93
C PRO A 16 13.24 -16.99 14.18
N LYS A 17 14.18 -16.10 14.57
CA LYS A 17 15.12 -16.31 15.68
C LYS A 17 14.81 -15.51 16.94
N LEU A 18 14.00 -14.44 16.89
CA LEU A 18 13.90 -13.45 17.98
C LEU A 18 12.47 -13.05 18.41
N GLY A 19 11.43 -13.76 17.97
CA GLY A 19 10.06 -13.50 18.42
C GLY A 19 9.34 -12.37 17.65
N LYS A 20 8.08 -12.11 18.02
CA LYS A 20 7.15 -11.23 17.28
C LYS A 20 7.33 -9.77 17.66
N SER A 21 7.45 -8.89 16.66
CA SER A 21 7.10 -7.46 16.77
C SER A 21 5.86 -7.26 15.90
N CYS A 22 4.80 -6.65 16.43
CA CYS A 22 3.55 -6.44 15.68
C CYS A 22 3.17 -4.97 15.79
N ILE A 23 3.03 -4.28 14.65
CA ILE A 23 2.49 -2.93 14.62
C ILE A 23 1.06 -3.02 14.09
N GLU A 24 0.10 -2.96 15.01
CA GLU A 24 -1.33 -2.94 14.67
C GLU A 24 -1.78 -1.51 14.37
N THR A 25 -1.98 -1.19 13.09
CA THR A 25 -2.36 0.16 12.67
C THR A 25 -3.84 0.23 12.24
N LYS A 26 -4.69 0.80 13.09
CA LYS A 26 -6.02 1.29 12.66
C LYS A 26 -5.84 2.56 11.83
N ILE A 27 -5.96 2.50 10.51
CA ILE A 27 -6.08 3.69 9.67
C ILE A 27 -7.58 4.01 9.63
N ASN A 28 -7.98 5.21 10.04
CA ASN A 28 -9.37 5.65 9.93
C ASN A 28 -9.39 6.88 9.03
N GLN A 29 -9.87 6.72 7.79
CA GLN A 29 -9.92 7.80 6.80
C GLN A 29 -11.05 8.81 7.06
N ASN A 30 -11.90 8.61 8.07
CA ASN A 30 -13.04 9.51 8.37
C ASN A 30 -12.64 10.90 8.91
N ARG A 31 -11.37 11.15 9.24
CA ARG A 31 -10.94 12.45 9.80
C ARG A 31 -10.53 13.52 8.78
N TYR A 32 -10.52 13.22 7.47
CA TYR A 32 -10.25 14.24 6.43
C TYR A 32 -11.51 14.92 5.87
N LEU A 33 -12.68 14.67 6.47
CA LEU A 33 -13.93 15.34 6.15
C LEU A 33 -14.46 16.08 7.39
N CYS A 34 -13.68 17.03 7.91
CA CYS A 34 -14.24 18.04 8.81
C CYS A 34 -13.47 19.34 8.67
N GLY A 35 -14.17 20.38 8.20
CA GLY A 35 -13.73 21.77 8.38
C GLY A 35 -13.22 22.50 7.14
N CYS A 36 -14.01 22.59 6.06
CA CYS A 36 -13.88 23.68 5.09
C CYS A 36 -15.27 24.07 4.60
N SER A 37 -15.89 25.01 5.33
CA SER A 37 -17.12 25.70 4.95
C SER A 37 -16.77 26.85 4.00
N TRP A 38 -16.98 26.64 2.70
CA TRP A 38 -17.31 27.74 1.79
C TRP A 38 -18.60 27.36 1.07
N LEU A 39 -19.67 27.95 1.61
CA LEU A 39 -21.06 27.97 1.17
C LEU A 39 -21.14 28.28 -0.33
N GLN A 40 -21.85 27.43 -1.08
CA GLN A 40 -23.18 27.72 -1.61
C GLN A 40 -23.19 28.97 -2.51
N ASP A 41 -23.30 28.74 -3.81
CA ASP A 41 -24.26 29.51 -4.58
C ASP A 41 -24.91 28.59 -5.63
N ASN A 42 -26.22 28.41 -5.45
CA ASN A 42 -27.12 27.73 -6.35
C ASN A 42 -28.22 28.76 -6.65
N SER A 43 -28.15 29.41 -7.80
CA SER A 43 -29.25 30.19 -8.36
C SER A 43 -29.24 29.99 -9.89
N LEU A 44 -30.19 29.21 -10.41
CA LEU A 44 -31.48 29.61 -10.99
C LEU A 44 -31.46 29.67 -12.53
N ARG A 45 -32.05 28.62 -13.11
CA ARG A 45 -32.99 28.55 -14.26
C ARG A 45 -32.81 29.52 -15.44
N HIS A 46 -32.78 28.97 -16.67
CA HIS A 46 -33.91 29.10 -17.61
C HIS A 46 -33.76 28.18 -18.83
N ASP A 47 -34.86 27.51 -19.18
CA ASP A 47 -35.10 26.79 -20.44
C ASP A 47 -35.05 27.73 -21.65
N ILE A 48 -34.69 27.20 -22.83
CA ILE A 48 -35.43 27.37 -24.09
C ILE A 48 -34.93 26.35 -25.14
N ASN A 49 -35.93 25.82 -25.82
CA ASN A 49 -35.97 24.82 -26.87
C ASN A 49 -35.30 25.25 -28.20
N SER A 50 -34.97 24.25 -29.04
CA SER A 50 -35.03 24.23 -30.52
C SER A 50 -33.72 23.98 -31.28
N GLY A 51 -33.81 23.05 -32.25
CA GLY A 51 -33.17 23.20 -33.56
C GLY A 51 -31.96 22.31 -33.87
N SER A 52 -32.18 21.31 -34.71
CA SER A 52 -31.18 20.47 -35.38
C SER A 52 -30.15 21.28 -36.19
N ALA A 53 -28.85 20.99 -36.05
CA ALA A 53 -27.86 21.08 -37.14
C ALA A 53 -26.50 20.50 -36.70
N PHE A 54 -25.91 19.69 -37.57
CA PHE A 54 -24.51 19.27 -37.57
C PHE A 54 -23.55 20.40 -37.14
N ARG A 55 -22.68 20.15 -36.16
CA ARG A 55 -21.48 20.98 -35.93
C ARG A 55 -20.26 20.11 -35.63
N LYS A 56 -19.23 20.29 -36.46
CA LYS A 56 -17.82 19.99 -36.13
C LYS A 56 -17.51 20.60 -34.76
N GLY A 57 -17.22 19.77 -33.77
CA GLY A 57 -16.75 20.22 -32.47
C GLY A 57 -15.27 20.66 -32.56
N PRO A 58 -14.88 21.80 -31.95
CA PRO A 58 -13.48 22.17 -31.81
C PRO A 58 -12.78 21.17 -30.89
N ILE A 59 -11.51 20.86 -31.20
CA ILE A 59 -10.60 20.21 -30.26
C ILE A 59 -10.38 21.21 -29.11
N TYR A 60 -11.11 21.05 -28.01
CA TYR A 60 -10.83 21.77 -26.79
C TYR A 60 -9.60 21.14 -26.12
N SER A 61 -8.41 21.65 -26.47
CA SER A 61 -7.26 21.59 -25.55
C SER A 61 -7.56 22.51 -24.38
N ALA A 62 -8.33 22.03 -23.42
CA ALA A 62 -8.54 22.73 -22.16
C ALA A 62 -7.24 22.59 -21.35
N PHE A 63 -6.30 23.52 -21.57
CA PHE A 63 -5.24 23.76 -20.61
C PHE A 63 -5.90 24.20 -19.29
N PRO A 64 -5.57 23.57 -18.15
CA PRO A 64 -6.06 24.04 -16.86
C PRO A 64 -5.70 25.51 -16.68
N SER A 65 -6.70 26.37 -16.49
CA SER A 65 -6.53 27.82 -16.28
C SER A 65 -6.11 28.20 -14.86
N LYS A 66 -5.93 27.21 -13.98
CA LYS A 66 -5.28 27.41 -12.69
C LYS A 66 -3.79 27.11 -12.85
N SER A 67 -2.96 28.12 -12.59
CA SER A 67 -1.53 27.94 -12.36
C SER A 67 -1.34 26.74 -11.44
N ALA A 68 -0.43 25.82 -11.79
CA ALA A 68 0.01 24.83 -10.83
C ALA A 68 0.54 25.63 -9.63
N GLU A 69 -0.18 25.59 -8.51
CA GLU A 69 0.39 26.00 -7.24
C GLU A 69 1.51 25.01 -6.99
N VAL A 70 2.75 25.44 -7.27
CA VAL A 70 3.94 24.68 -6.93
C VAL A 70 3.88 24.56 -5.42
N ALA A 71 3.42 23.41 -4.92
CA ALA A 71 3.33 23.17 -3.49
C ALA A 71 4.72 23.40 -2.90
N SER A 72 4.83 24.35 -1.98
CA SER A 72 6.10 24.62 -1.32
C SER A 72 6.57 23.37 -0.58
N VAL A 73 7.89 23.20 -0.41
CA VAL A 73 8.44 22.10 0.39
C VAL A 73 7.83 22.09 1.79
N GLN A 74 7.54 23.28 2.34
CA GLN A 74 6.82 23.44 3.60
C GLN A 74 5.40 22.87 3.55
N GLU A 75 4.60 23.18 2.53
CA GLU A 75 3.26 22.61 2.39
C GLU A 75 3.28 21.08 2.25
N LEU A 76 4.27 20.53 1.56
CA LEU A 76 4.44 19.08 1.48
C LEU A 76 4.80 18.50 2.85
N PHE A 77 5.68 19.15 3.59
CA PHE A 77 6.08 18.75 4.93
C PHE A 77 4.88 18.73 5.90
N GLU A 78 4.12 19.82 5.97
CA GLU A 78 2.90 19.92 6.78
C GLU A 78 1.89 18.85 6.35
N PHE A 79 1.77 18.62 5.03
CA PHE A 79 0.92 17.57 4.52
C PHE A 79 1.39 16.20 5.03
N ILE A 80 2.66 15.82 4.86
CA ILE A 80 3.20 14.53 5.33
C ILE A 80 2.92 14.37 6.83
N TYR A 81 3.20 15.40 7.63
CA TYR A 81 3.03 15.37 9.08
C TYR A 81 1.56 15.16 9.51
N ALA A 82 0.61 15.68 8.74
CA ALA A 82 -0.83 15.41 8.96
C ALA A 82 -1.26 13.97 8.60
N GLY A 83 -0.34 13.12 8.15
CA GLY A 83 -0.59 11.74 7.78
C GLY A 83 -0.82 10.82 8.98
N PRO A 84 -1.68 9.79 8.87
CA PRO A 84 -2.09 8.95 10.01
C PRO A 84 -1.03 7.91 10.42
N LEU A 85 0.05 7.79 9.65
CA LEU A 85 1.11 6.80 9.88
C LEU A 85 2.36 7.37 10.52
N VAL A 86 2.59 8.69 10.48
CA VAL A 86 3.85 9.33 10.90
C VAL A 86 4.23 8.92 12.32
N ASP A 87 3.32 9.13 13.27
CA ASP A 87 3.53 8.75 14.67
C ASP A 87 3.68 7.22 14.87
N LYS A 88 2.99 6.42 14.05
CA LYS A 88 2.91 4.97 14.22
C LYS A 88 4.14 4.24 13.71
N VAL A 89 4.79 4.78 12.69
CA VAL A 89 6.03 4.22 12.15
C VAL A 89 7.27 4.83 12.81
N GLY A 90 7.11 5.67 13.84
CA GLY A 90 8.23 6.30 14.55
C GLY A 90 8.95 7.38 13.74
N LEU A 91 8.25 7.97 12.77
CA LEU A 91 8.73 9.14 12.03
C LEU A 91 8.47 10.37 12.89
N THR A 92 9.53 11.04 13.33
CA THR A 92 9.40 12.33 14.03
C THR A 92 9.43 13.48 13.03
N GLN A 93 8.99 14.66 13.48
CA GLN A 93 9.02 15.88 12.68
C GLN A 93 10.43 16.17 12.13
N GLU A 94 11.46 15.96 12.97
CA GLU A 94 12.88 16.17 12.63
C GLU A 94 13.34 15.18 11.56
N LYS A 95 13.04 13.88 11.72
CA LYS A 95 13.41 12.86 10.74
C LYS A 95 12.81 13.11 9.37
N VAL A 96 11.55 13.57 9.32
CA VAL A 96 10.89 13.92 8.05
C VAL A 96 11.57 15.14 7.44
N ALA A 97 11.91 16.16 8.24
CA ALA A 97 12.55 17.38 7.75
C ALA A 97 13.95 17.10 7.19
N GLU A 98 14.75 16.31 7.93
CA GLU A 98 16.10 15.90 7.52
C GLU A 98 16.12 15.03 6.26
N SER A 99 15.00 14.36 5.95
CA SER A 99 14.90 13.42 4.83
C SER A 99 13.94 13.86 3.73
N ILE A 100 13.47 15.12 3.72
CA ILE A 100 12.42 15.58 2.81
C ILE A 100 12.76 15.36 1.33
N ASP A 101 14.04 15.44 0.96
CA ASP A 101 14.52 15.14 -0.39
C ASP A 101 14.25 13.69 -0.80
N LYS A 102 14.34 12.74 0.14
CA LYS A 102 13.97 11.34 -0.10
C LYS A 102 12.46 11.20 -0.33
N TRP A 103 11.64 11.94 0.42
CA TRP A 103 10.18 11.93 0.21
C TRP A 103 9.80 12.46 -1.16
N LEU A 104 10.41 13.56 -1.60
CA LEU A 104 10.25 14.10 -2.95
C LEU A 104 10.70 13.10 -4.00
N PHE A 105 11.88 12.50 -3.81
CA PHE A 105 12.39 11.47 -4.70
C PHE A 105 11.42 10.30 -4.84
N TYR A 106 10.99 9.68 -3.73
CA TYR A 106 10.05 8.56 -3.77
C TYR A 106 8.69 8.97 -4.36
N GLY A 107 8.19 10.16 -4.02
CA GLY A 107 6.97 10.73 -4.60
C GLY A 107 7.05 10.82 -6.12
N SER A 108 8.13 11.37 -6.68
CA SER A 108 8.35 11.44 -8.12
C SER A 108 8.40 10.05 -8.77
N LYS A 109 9.07 9.09 -8.12
CA LYS A 109 9.16 7.70 -8.62
C LYS A 109 7.80 7.01 -8.62
N LEU A 110 6.97 7.22 -7.61
CA LEU A 110 5.59 6.73 -7.55
C LEU A 110 4.72 7.43 -8.60
N CYS A 111 4.90 8.73 -8.84
CA CYS A 111 4.19 9.43 -9.92
C CYS A 111 4.45 8.77 -11.27
N ARG A 112 5.73 8.47 -11.56
CA ARG A 112 6.14 7.77 -12.77
C ARG A 112 5.59 6.34 -12.84
N LEU A 113 5.60 5.60 -11.74
CA LEU A 113 5.07 4.23 -11.67
C LEU A 113 3.57 4.19 -12.02
N PHE A 114 2.78 5.10 -11.44
CA PHE A 114 1.34 5.15 -11.62
C PHE A 114 0.89 6.04 -12.79
N GLN A 115 1.82 6.58 -13.57
CA GLN A 115 1.57 7.45 -14.72
C GLN A 115 0.68 8.67 -14.36
N VAL A 116 0.91 9.24 -13.18
CA VAL A 116 0.23 10.46 -12.73
C VAL A 116 1.14 11.66 -12.86
N ASN A 117 0.56 12.83 -13.11
CA ASN A 117 1.32 14.07 -13.25
C ASN A 117 1.76 14.56 -11.85
N GLU A 118 3.08 14.60 -11.63
CA GLU A 118 3.69 15.02 -10.37
C GLU A 118 3.30 16.45 -9.97
N LEU A 119 3.13 17.36 -10.94
CA LEU A 119 2.76 18.75 -10.70
C LEU A 119 1.27 18.93 -10.35
N TYR A 120 0.43 17.92 -10.62
CA TYR A 120 -1.02 18.01 -10.47
C TYR A 120 -1.59 16.76 -9.79
N LEU A 121 -1.04 16.39 -8.64
CA LEU A 121 -1.59 15.31 -7.82
C LEU A 121 -2.88 15.77 -7.14
N THR A 122 -3.95 15.02 -7.34
CA THR A 122 -5.18 15.16 -6.54
C THR A 122 -4.90 14.83 -5.08
N THR A 123 -5.66 15.40 -4.14
CA THR A 123 -5.51 15.10 -2.69
C THR A 123 -5.50 13.60 -2.37
N PRO A 124 -6.37 12.74 -2.96
CA PRO A 124 -6.31 11.30 -2.72
C PRO A 124 -5.05 10.62 -3.28
N GLN A 125 -4.50 11.10 -4.41
CA GLN A 125 -3.22 10.59 -4.93
C GLN A 125 -2.07 11.01 -4.02
N LYS A 126 -2.03 12.29 -3.61
CA LYS A 126 -1.02 12.82 -2.68
C LYS A 126 -1.06 12.05 -1.34
N ALA A 127 -2.25 11.81 -0.79
CA ALA A 127 -2.43 11.03 0.43
C ALA A 127 -1.93 9.58 0.25
N ARG A 128 -2.26 8.89 -0.86
CA ARG A 128 -1.75 7.53 -1.09
C ARG A 128 -0.22 7.45 -1.09
N PHE A 129 0.45 8.43 -1.69
CA PHE A 129 1.92 8.40 -1.75
C PHE A 129 2.53 8.83 -0.42
N TYR A 130 2.17 10.01 0.08
CA TYR A 130 2.85 10.66 1.20
C TYR A 130 2.30 10.28 2.57
N HIS A 131 1.07 9.80 2.68
CA HIS A 131 0.50 9.34 3.95
C HIS A 131 0.51 7.82 4.11
N TYR A 132 0.72 7.08 3.02
CA TYR A 132 0.60 5.63 3.04
C TYR A 132 1.80 4.89 2.44
N TYR A 133 2.09 5.02 1.15
CA TYR A 133 3.12 4.21 0.49
C TYR A 133 4.54 4.54 0.98
N ILE A 134 4.91 5.82 1.00
CA ILE A 134 6.26 6.27 1.41
C ILE A 134 6.51 6.00 2.90
N PRO A 135 5.61 6.33 3.84
CA PRO A 135 5.81 5.98 5.25
C PRO A 135 6.01 4.48 5.48
N VAL A 136 5.22 3.62 4.82
CA VAL A 136 5.38 2.16 4.92
C VAL A 136 6.72 1.72 4.32
N PHE A 137 7.14 2.31 3.20
CA PHE A 137 8.44 2.02 2.60
C PHE A 137 9.61 2.37 3.52
N ILE A 138 9.63 3.58 4.07
CA ILE A 138 10.69 4.03 4.99
C ILE A 138 10.73 3.14 6.24
N TRP A 139 9.57 2.81 6.77
CA TRP A 139 9.47 1.87 7.88
C TRP A 139 10.04 0.49 7.53
N CYS A 140 9.78 -0.04 6.34
CA CYS A 140 10.40 -1.30 5.91
C CYS A 140 11.93 -1.18 5.80
N GLU A 141 12.46 -0.05 5.32
CA GLU A 141 13.91 0.21 5.27
C GLU A 141 14.54 0.20 6.66
N ASP A 142 13.89 0.81 7.66
CA ASP A 142 14.34 0.78 9.05
C ASP A 142 14.40 -0.64 9.59
N GLN A 143 13.42 -1.46 9.24
CA GLN A 143 13.29 -2.84 9.70
C GLN A 143 14.29 -3.77 9.03
N ILE A 144 14.58 -3.52 7.75
CA ILE A 144 15.69 -4.18 7.05
C ILE A 144 17.02 -3.83 7.73
N SER A 145 17.22 -2.57 8.08
CA SER A 145 18.44 -2.10 8.75
C SER A 145 18.60 -2.71 10.14
N GLU A 146 17.52 -2.76 10.92
CA GLU A 146 17.48 -3.39 12.24
C GLU A 146 17.65 -4.92 12.18
N HIS A 147 17.14 -5.56 11.13
CA HIS A 147 17.35 -6.98 10.89
C HIS A 147 18.82 -7.27 10.55
N ALA A 148 19.42 -6.47 9.67
CA ALA A 148 20.81 -6.64 9.27
C ALA A 148 21.79 -6.42 10.44
N SER A 149 21.53 -5.46 11.33
CA SER A 149 22.41 -5.15 12.48
C SER A 149 22.48 -6.26 13.54
N LYS A 150 21.57 -7.25 13.48
CA LYS A 150 21.56 -8.41 14.39
C LYS A 150 22.58 -9.49 14.00
N PHE A 151 23.19 -9.37 12.83
CA PHE A 151 24.17 -10.32 12.30
C PHE A 151 25.55 -9.67 12.25
N LYS A 152 26.59 -10.47 12.45
CA LYS A 152 27.98 -9.99 12.39
C LYS A 152 28.46 -9.91 10.95
N ASP A 153 29.51 -9.11 10.72
CA ASP A 153 30.18 -9.05 9.42
C ASP A 153 30.64 -10.44 8.98
N GLY A 154 30.26 -10.83 7.76
CA GLY A 154 30.57 -12.14 7.18
C GLY A 154 29.58 -13.26 7.55
N GLU A 155 28.59 -13.02 8.42
CA GLU A 155 27.48 -13.95 8.61
C GLU A 155 26.46 -13.83 7.46
N GLU A 156 25.93 -14.98 7.05
CA GLU A 156 24.82 -15.02 6.11
C GLU A 156 23.55 -14.46 6.76
N ILE A 157 23.06 -13.33 6.24
CA ILE A 157 21.82 -12.69 6.70
C ILE A 157 20.63 -13.38 6.03
N PRO A 158 19.76 -14.07 6.79
CA PRO A 158 18.57 -14.67 6.21
C PRO A 158 17.57 -13.58 5.76
N PRO A 159 16.62 -13.92 4.88
CA PRO A 159 15.59 -13.00 4.40
C PRO A 159 14.74 -12.45 5.54
N LEU A 160 14.39 -11.17 5.46
CA LEU A 160 13.39 -10.57 6.35
C LEU A 160 11.99 -10.83 5.79
N VAL A 161 11.10 -11.37 6.61
CA VAL A 161 9.69 -11.62 6.25
C VAL A 161 8.81 -10.56 6.90
N ILE A 162 8.07 -9.83 6.07
CA ILE A 162 7.11 -8.82 6.51
C ILE A 162 5.71 -9.22 6.07
N GLY A 163 4.87 -9.52 7.04
CA GLY A 163 3.46 -9.75 6.83
C GLY A 163 2.70 -8.44 6.82
N LEU A 164 1.98 -8.18 5.74
CA LEU A 164 0.91 -7.19 5.77
C LEU A 164 -0.42 -7.92 5.80
N SER A 165 -1.36 -7.40 6.57
CA SER A 165 -2.72 -7.90 6.69
C SER A 165 -3.69 -6.73 6.59
N ALA A 166 -4.72 -6.87 5.76
CA ALA A 166 -5.72 -5.82 5.59
C ALA A 166 -6.99 -6.36 4.93
N PRO A 167 -8.17 -5.75 5.19
CA PRO A 167 -9.43 -6.15 4.58
C PRO A 167 -9.37 -6.17 3.06
N GLN A 168 -10.19 -7.03 2.45
CA GLN A 168 -10.31 -7.10 1.01
C GLN A 168 -10.66 -5.71 0.41
N GLY A 169 -10.03 -5.37 -0.72
CA GLY A 169 -10.27 -4.10 -1.39
C GLY A 169 -9.53 -2.88 -0.80
N CYS A 170 -8.73 -3.05 0.26
CA CYS A 170 -7.93 -1.95 0.85
C CYS A 170 -6.75 -1.48 -0.03
N GLY A 171 -6.52 -2.10 -1.20
CA GLY A 171 -5.41 -1.77 -2.09
C GLY A 171 -4.07 -2.40 -1.70
N LYS A 172 -4.09 -3.51 -0.96
CA LYS A 172 -2.90 -4.23 -0.50
C LYS A 172 -1.95 -4.62 -1.62
N THR A 173 -2.46 -5.21 -2.69
CA THR A 173 -1.68 -5.59 -3.87
C THR A 173 -1.05 -4.36 -4.53
N THR A 174 -1.76 -3.24 -4.54
CA THR A 174 -1.25 -1.97 -5.07
C THR A 174 -0.14 -1.39 -4.19
N LEU A 175 -0.27 -1.45 -2.86
CA LEU A 175 0.80 -1.09 -1.94
C LEU A 175 2.03 -1.97 -2.18
N VAL A 176 1.86 -3.29 -2.22
CA VAL A 176 2.96 -4.24 -2.42
C VAL A 176 3.67 -4.01 -3.75
N PHE A 177 2.92 -3.73 -4.82
CA PHE A 177 3.48 -3.35 -6.11
C PHE A 177 4.31 -2.06 -6.04
N ALA A 178 3.84 -1.05 -5.31
CA ALA A 178 4.59 0.18 -5.09
C ALA A 178 5.87 -0.06 -4.26
N LEU A 179 5.79 -0.87 -3.20
CA LEU A 179 6.93 -1.20 -2.35
C LEU A 179 8.00 -1.99 -3.11
N ASP A 180 7.61 -3.01 -3.88
CA ASP A 180 8.52 -3.79 -4.73
C ASP A 180 9.29 -2.88 -5.70
N TYR A 181 8.57 -1.97 -6.36
CA TYR A 181 9.20 -0.98 -7.24
C TYR A 181 10.18 -0.07 -6.48
N LEU A 182 9.78 0.46 -5.33
CA LEU A 182 10.64 1.32 -4.51
C LEU A 182 11.91 0.59 -4.03
N PHE A 183 11.79 -0.68 -3.60
CA PHE A 183 12.95 -1.49 -3.23
C PHE A 183 13.90 -1.72 -4.39
N ARG A 184 13.36 -2.03 -5.59
CA ARG A 184 14.19 -2.24 -6.77
C ARG A 184 14.99 -1.01 -7.15
N ILE A 185 14.39 0.19 -7.09
CA ILE A 185 15.11 1.43 -7.41
C ILE A 185 16.11 1.84 -6.32
N THR A 186 15.95 1.36 -5.08
CA THR A 186 16.94 1.53 -4.00
C THR A 186 17.97 0.40 -3.95
N GLY A 187 17.99 -0.48 -4.95
CA GLY A 187 18.98 -1.55 -5.09
C GLY A 187 18.72 -2.77 -4.20
N ARG A 188 17.51 -2.91 -3.66
CA ARG A 188 17.09 -4.06 -2.85
C ARG A 188 16.36 -5.11 -3.68
N LYS A 189 16.47 -6.37 -3.25
CA LYS A 189 15.74 -7.50 -3.81
C LYS A 189 14.50 -7.75 -2.96
N SER A 190 13.35 -7.88 -3.60
CA SER A 190 12.09 -8.23 -2.95
C SER A 190 11.44 -9.41 -3.66
N ALA A 191 10.67 -10.17 -2.89
CA ALA A 191 9.78 -11.20 -3.36
C ALA A 191 8.42 -10.99 -2.68
N THR A 192 7.36 -11.27 -3.41
CA THR A 192 5.99 -11.16 -2.91
C THR A 192 5.36 -12.54 -2.90
N LEU A 193 4.64 -12.84 -1.83
CA LEU A 193 3.90 -14.09 -1.68
C LEU A 193 2.52 -13.79 -1.13
N SER A 194 1.47 -14.26 -1.81
CA SER A 194 0.10 -14.12 -1.33
C SER A 194 -0.37 -15.39 -0.63
N ILE A 195 -1.21 -15.23 0.40
CA ILE A 195 -1.90 -16.38 0.98
C ILE A 195 -2.80 -17.08 -0.05
N ASP A 196 -3.35 -16.30 -1.00
CA ASP A 196 -4.17 -16.83 -2.09
C ASP A 196 -3.38 -17.77 -3.03
N ASP A 197 -2.05 -17.66 -3.07
CA ASP A 197 -1.20 -18.57 -3.86
C ASP A 197 -1.21 -20.00 -3.26
N PHE A 198 -1.67 -20.15 -2.02
CA PHE A 198 -1.75 -21.40 -1.29
C PHE A 198 -3.17 -21.95 -1.16
N TYR A 199 -4.13 -21.49 -1.97
CA TYR A 199 -5.42 -22.18 -2.02
C TYR A 199 -5.25 -23.64 -2.43
N LEU A 200 -6.11 -24.50 -1.89
CA LEU A 200 -6.23 -25.88 -2.36
C LEU A 200 -6.50 -25.90 -3.87
N THR A 201 -6.00 -26.95 -4.54
CA THR A 201 -6.35 -27.22 -5.93
C THR A 201 -7.87 -27.38 -6.08
N PRO A 202 -8.43 -27.26 -7.29
CA PRO A 202 -9.86 -27.49 -7.51
C PRO A 202 -10.34 -28.84 -6.94
N GLU A 203 -9.52 -29.88 -7.06
CA GLU A 203 -9.80 -31.22 -6.53
C GLU A 203 -9.73 -31.23 -5.00
N GLY A 204 -8.72 -30.60 -4.41
CA GLY A 204 -8.60 -30.47 -2.96
C GLY A 204 -9.77 -29.70 -2.33
N GLN A 205 -10.21 -28.63 -2.98
CA GLN A 205 -11.38 -27.86 -2.54
C GLN A 205 -12.69 -28.65 -2.68
N ALA A 206 -12.85 -29.45 -3.74
CA ALA A 206 -14.00 -30.33 -3.90
C ALA A 206 -14.05 -31.38 -2.79
N LYS A 207 -12.92 -32.02 -2.50
CA LYS A 207 -12.81 -32.97 -1.38
C LYS A 207 -13.12 -32.32 -0.03
N LEU A 208 -12.58 -31.13 0.24
CA LEU A 208 -12.87 -30.38 1.47
C LEU A 208 -14.38 -30.11 1.62
N ARG A 209 -15.06 -29.74 0.54
CA ARG A 209 -16.51 -29.51 0.53
C ARG A 209 -17.29 -30.79 0.81
N GLU A 210 -16.92 -31.90 0.18
CA GLU A 210 -17.58 -33.20 0.35
C GLU A 210 -17.43 -33.73 1.78
N GLU A 211 -16.23 -33.65 2.34
CA GLU A 211 -15.94 -34.08 3.72
C GLU A 211 -16.66 -33.23 4.78
N ASN A 212 -17.05 -32.01 4.42
CA ASN A 212 -17.71 -31.05 5.31
C ASN A 212 -19.10 -30.64 4.78
N SER A 213 -19.85 -31.59 4.23
CA SER A 213 -21.19 -31.33 3.68
C SER A 213 -22.10 -30.67 4.72
N GLY A 214 -22.69 -29.52 4.37
CA GLY A 214 -23.53 -28.71 5.28
C GLY A 214 -22.80 -27.56 5.97
N ASN A 215 -21.47 -27.45 5.83
CA ASN A 215 -20.72 -26.29 6.29
C ASN A 215 -20.49 -25.29 5.13
N SER A 216 -21.36 -24.30 5.02
CA SER A 216 -21.29 -23.28 3.95
C SER A 216 -20.02 -22.43 3.96
N LEU A 217 -19.27 -22.38 5.07
CA LEU A 217 -17.99 -21.67 5.13
C LEU A 217 -16.87 -22.39 4.36
N LEU A 218 -16.98 -23.71 4.16
CA LEU A 218 -15.95 -24.52 3.48
C LEU A 218 -16.32 -24.88 2.04
N GLU A 219 -17.49 -24.43 1.56
CA GLU A 219 -17.94 -24.70 0.19
C GLU A 219 -17.06 -24.03 -0.87
N LEU A 220 -16.54 -22.84 -0.54
CA LEU A 220 -15.75 -21.99 -1.42
C LEU A 220 -14.39 -21.66 -0.80
N ARG A 221 -13.47 -21.20 -1.67
CA ARG A 221 -12.18 -20.66 -1.25
C ARG A 221 -12.36 -19.39 -0.42
N GLY A 222 -11.46 -19.17 0.54
CA GLY A 222 -11.33 -17.92 1.30
C GLY A 222 -11.22 -18.17 2.80
N ASN A 223 -12.10 -18.99 3.35
CA ASN A 223 -12.12 -19.25 4.79
C ASN A 223 -10.97 -20.17 5.24
N ALA A 224 -10.68 -20.15 6.54
CA ALA A 224 -9.71 -21.05 7.15
C ALA A 224 -10.05 -22.51 6.82
N GLY A 225 -9.02 -23.28 6.43
CA GLY A 225 -9.17 -24.65 5.94
C GLY A 225 -9.13 -24.80 4.42
N SER A 226 -9.39 -23.72 3.65
CA SER A 226 -9.35 -23.75 2.17
C SER A 226 -7.94 -23.64 1.55
N HIS A 227 -6.88 -23.74 2.36
CA HIS A 227 -5.50 -23.54 1.94
C HIS A 227 -4.65 -24.81 2.18
N ASP A 228 -3.69 -25.05 1.29
CA ASP A 228 -2.67 -26.08 1.45
C ASP A 228 -1.61 -25.62 2.47
N LEU A 229 -1.88 -25.92 3.74
CA LEU A 229 -0.98 -25.57 4.84
C LEU A 229 0.40 -26.24 4.71
N PRO A 230 0.52 -27.55 4.43
CA PRO A 230 1.81 -28.18 4.18
C PRO A 230 2.66 -27.45 3.13
N PHE A 231 2.08 -27.16 1.96
CA PHE A 231 2.79 -26.47 0.89
C PHE A 231 3.19 -25.03 1.27
N SER A 232 2.33 -24.32 2.00
CA SER A 232 2.64 -22.96 2.48
C SER A 232 3.82 -22.96 3.47
N VAL A 233 3.87 -23.92 4.40
CA VAL A 233 4.94 -24.04 5.40
C VAL A 233 6.25 -24.45 4.73
N GLU A 234 6.20 -25.41 3.80
CA GLU A 234 7.37 -25.82 3.01
C GLU A 234 7.96 -24.63 2.25
N THR A 235 7.11 -23.91 1.52
CA THR A 235 7.50 -22.74 0.72
C THR A 235 8.14 -21.66 1.59
N LEU A 236 7.49 -21.25 2.69
CA LEU A 236 8.03 -20.25 3.62
C LEU A 236 9.34 -20.71 4.27
N THR A 237 9.46 -22.00 4.58
CA THR A 237 10.69 -22.58 5.16
C THR A 237 11.84 -22.56 4.15
N ALA A 238 11.58 -22.90 2.89
CA ALA A 238 12.59 -22.85 1.83
C ALA A 238 13.05 -21.41 1.57
N VAL A 239 12.08 -20.49 1.49
CA VAL A 239 12.30 -19.06 1.32
C VAL A 239 13.17 -18.46 2.42
N THR A 240 12.88 -18.76 3.69
CA THR A 240 13.61 -18.21 4.84
C THR A 240 15.05 -18.73 4.98
N LYS A 241 15.41 -19.77 4.23
CA LYS A 241 16.77 -20.33 4.17
C LYS A 241 17.61 -19.78 3.02
N LEU A 242 17.08 -18.87 2.20
CA LEU A 242 17.84 -18.28 1.09
C LEU A 242 18.86 -17.26 1.62
N THR A 243 20.15 -17.56 1.51
CA THR A 243 21.22 -16.75 2.15
C THR A 243 22.12 -15.99 1.18
N LYS A 244 21.83 -16.00 -0.14
CA LYS A 244 22.67 -15.30 -1.12
C LYS A 244 22.57 -13.78 -0.99
N GLU A 245 23.70 -13.11 -1.21
CA GLU A 245 23.89 -11.66 -1.07
C GLU A 245 22.76 -10.81 -1.67
N GLY A 246 22.31 -9.86 -0.84
CA GLY A 246 21.21 -8.94 -1.11
C GLY A 246 19.93 -9.41 -0.44
N VAL A 247 19.67 -8.87 0.75
CA VAL A 247 18.48 -9.08 1.59
C VAL A 247 17.24 -9.26 0.72
N ILE A 248 16.78 -10.50 0.56
CA ILE A 248 15.49 -10.77 -0.07
C ILE A 248 14.44 -10.46 0.99
N PHE A 249 13.55 -9.55 0.67
CA PHE A 249 12.45 -9.19 1.54
C PHE A 249 11.18 -9.89 1.06
N PHE A 250 10.47 -10.59 1.94
CA PHE A 250 9.20 -11.23 1.59
C PHE A 250 8.03 -10.42 2.09
N LEU A 251 7.31 -9.80 1.16
CA LEU A 251 5.99 -9.23 1.43
C LEU A 251 4.99 -10.37 1.42
N THR A 252 4.60 -10.85 2.60
CA THR A 252 3.49 -11.80 2.68
C THR A 252 2.18 -11.02 2.76
N THR A 253 1.27 -11.30 1.83
CA THR A 253 -0.09 -10.77 1.89
C THR A 253 -1.02 -11.75 2.56
N LEU A 254 -1.35 -11.45 3.83
CA LEU A 254 -2.46 -12.06 4.53
C LEU A 254 -3.73 -11.29 4.12
N LEU A 255 -4.61 -11.94 3.39
CA LEU A 255 -5.99 -11.51 3.20
C LEU A 255 -6.81 -12.29 4.22
N PHE A 256 -7.51 -11.54 5.09
CA PHE A 256 -8.62 -12.03 5.90
C PHE A 256 -9.79 -11.08 5.68
#